data_AF-A0AAU9MNB4-F1
#
_entry.id   AF-A0AAU9MNB4-F1
#
_cell.length_a   1.000
_cell.length_b   1.000
_cell.length_c   1.000
_cell.angle_alpha   90.00
_cell.angle_beta   90.00
_cell.angle_gamma   90.00
#
_symmetry.space_group_name_H-M   'P 1'
#
loop_
_entity.id
_entity.type
_entity.pdbx_description
1 polymer ?
#
loop_
_entity_poly.entity_id
_entity_poly.type
_entity_poly.pdbx_seq_one_letter_code
_entity_poly.pdbx_strand_id
1 'polypeptide(L)'
;MASSLMRWMLNPNKNWLAAQHKKALSARLRKYGLRYDDLYDPMYDLDINEALNRLPREIVDARNQRLKRAMDLSLKHTYLPEDLQAKQTPFRSYLQEMLALVKRERAEREALGALPLYQRTIP
;
A
#
# COMPACT_ATOMS: atom_id res chain seq x y z
N MET A 1 6.20 15.74 12.30
CA MET A 1 7.55 15.84 11.71
C MET A 1 8.50 14.91 12.48
N ALA A 2 8.92 13.78 11.89
CA ALA A 2 9.85 12.88 12.59
C ALA A 2 11.21 13.56 12.80
N SER A 3 11.78 13.43 14.00
CA SER A 3 13.11 13.97 14.33
C SER A 3 14.17 13.51 13.31
N SER A 4 15.18 14.33 13.06
CA SER A 4 16.31 14.00 12.15
C SER A 4 16.94 12.64 12.51
N LEU A 5 17.08 12.38 13.81
CA LEU A 5 17.57 11.11 14.34
C LEU A 5 16.65 9.93 13.98
N MET A 6 15.33 10.12 14.05
CA MET A 6 14.36 9.07 13.74
C MET A 6 14.34 8.73 12.26
N ARG A 7 14.44 9.75 11.38
CA ARG A 7 14.64 9.53 9.95
C ARG A 7 15.92 8.75 9.68
N TRP A 8 17.02 9.12 10.34
CA TRP A 8 18.29 8.40 10.24
C TRP A 8 18.15 6.93 10.66
N MET A 9 17.51 6.64 11.80
CA MET A 9 17.29 5.28 12.28
C MET A 9 16.39 4.44 11.37
N LEU A 10 15.35 5.02 10.77
CA LEU A 10 14.40 4.29 9.92
C LEU A 10 14.88 4.14 8.47
N ASN A 11 15.93 4.86 8.08
CA ASN A 11 16.46 4.80 6.72
C ASN A 11 17.19 3.47 6.46
N PRO A 12 16.74 2.65 5.50
CA PRO A 12 17.37 1.35 5.19
C PRO A 12 18.80 1.49 4.63
N ASN A 13 19.16 2.66 4.10
CA ASN A 13 20.51 2.92 3.60
C ASN A 13 21.50 3.27 4.73
N LYS A 14 20.99 3.68 5.91
CA LYS A 14 21.81 4.15 7.03
C LYS A 14 21.77 3.19 8.22
N ASN A 15 20.72 2.39 8.35
CA ASN A 15 20.57 1.40 9.40
C ASN A 15 20.44 -0.02 8.82
N TRP A 16 21.32 -0.92 9.26
CA TRP A 16 21.33 -2.33 8.84
C TRP A 16 20.04 -3.07 9.21
N LEU A 17 19.46 -2.81 10.38
CA LEU A 17 18.22 -3.46 10.82
C LEU A 17 17.05 -3.08 9.89
N ALA A 18 16.95 -1.81 9.52
CA ALA A 18 15.97 -1.34 8.56
C ALA A 18 16.21 -1.93 7.15
N ALA A 19 17.47 -2.13 6.76
CA ALA A 19 17.82 -2.80 5.51
C ALA A 19 17.35 -4.26 5.49
N GLN A 20 17.62 -5.03 6.55
CA GLN A 20 17.17 -6.42 6.68
C GLN A 20 15.65 -6.53 6.70
N HIS A 21 14.97 -5.62 7.40
CA HIS A 21 13.51 -5.55 7.41
C HIS A 21 12.94 -5.32 6.01
N LYS A 22 13.45 -4.31 5.29
CA LYS A 22 13.06 -4.04 3.90
C LYS A 22 13.34 -5.22 2.98
N LYS A 23 14.48 -5.90 3.15
CA LYS A 23 14.84 -7.11 2.38
C LYS A 23 13.85 -8.25 2.62
N ALA A 24 13.50 -8.51 3.88
CA ALA A 24 12.54 -9.54 4.25
C ALA A 24 11.14 -9.26 3.67
N LEU A 25 10.67 -8.01 3.77
CA LEU A 25 9.41 -7.57 3.15
C LEU A 25 9.43 -7.74 1.63
N SER A 26 10.50 -7.28 0.98
CA SER A 26 10.67 -7.42 -0.47
C SER A 26 10.55 -8.88 -0.89
N ALA A 27 11.29 -9.78 -0.23
CA ALA A 27 11.28 -11.20 -0.56
C ALA A 27 9.87 -11.81 -0.41
N ARG A 28 9.15 -11.47 0.67
CA ARG A 28 7.78 -11.97 0.91
C ARG A 28 6.79 -11.46 -0.13
N LEU A 29 6.85 -10.18 -0.50
CA LEU A 29 5.98 -9.60 -1.51
C LEU A 29 6.22 -10.18 -2.91
N ARG A 30 7.49 -10.39 -3.27
CA ARG A 30 7.87 -10.96 -4.57
C ARG A 30 7.34 -12.39 -4.75
N LYS A 31 7.41 -13.22 -3.70
CA LYS A 31 6.87 -14.60 -3.72
C LYS A 31 5.40 -14.68 -4.13
N TYR A 32 4.59 -13.70 -3.75
CA TYR A 32 3.17 -13.62 -4.12
C TYR A 32 2.88 -12.66 -5.30
N GLY A 33 3.90 -11.98 -5.81
CA GLY A 33 3.75 -10.99 -6.88
C GLY A 33 2.89 -9.79 -6.50
N LEU A 34 2.97 -9.35 -5.25
CA LEU A 34 2.24 -8.20 -4.71
C LEU A 34 3.13 -6.96 -4.63
N ARG A 35 2.50 -5.79 -4.68
CA ARG A 35 3.09 -4.52 -4.25
C ARG A 35 2.67 -4.21 -2.82
N TYR A 36 3.47 -3.40 -2.14
CA TYR A 36 3.19 -2.98 -0.77
C TYR A 36 1.86 -2.24 -0.67
N ASP A 37 1.56 -1.38 -1.64
CA ASP A 37 0.29 -0.64 -1.73
C ASP A 37 -0.93 -1.56 -1.89
N ASP A 38 -0.77 -2.79 -2.39
CA ASP A 38 -1.87 -3.74 -2.54
C ASP A 38 -2.39 -4.26 -1.19
N LEU A 39 -1.59 -4.14 -0.11
CA LEU A 39 -1.95 -4.60 1.24
C LEU A 39 -2.92 -3.66 1.97
N TYR A 40 -3.15 -2.45 1.44
CA TYR A 40 -4.05 -1.45 2.02
C TYR A 40 -5.51 -1.83 1.76
N ASP A 41 -6.25 -2.18 2.80
CA ASP A 41 -7.64 -2.63 2.67
C ASP A 41 -8.64 -1.45 2.60
N PRO A 42 -9.43 -1.31 1.52
CA PRO A 42 -10.44 -0.26 1.41
C PRO A 42 -11.57 -0.35 2.46
N MET A 43 -11.82 -1.52 3.06
CA MET A 43 -12.79 -1.66 4.15
C MET A 43 -12.22 -1.25 5.51
N TYR A 44 -10.89 -1.24 5.65
CA TYR A 44 -10.24 -0.88 6.90
C TYR A 44 -10.20 0.65 7.10
N ASP A 45 -9.74 1.38 6.09
CA ASP A 45 -9.70 2.85 6.07
C ASP A 45 -10.44 3.36 4.82
N LEU A 46 -11.51 4.12 5.03
CA LEU A 46 -12.36 4.63 3.96
C LEU A 46 -11.62 5.63 3.06
N ASP A 47 -10.56 6.26 3.55
CA ASP A 47 -9.71 7.14 2.75
C ASP A 47 -8.99 6.34 1.64
N ILE A 48 -8.67 5.06 1.90
CA ILE A 48 -8.09 4.16 0.90
C ILE A 48 -9.12 3.87 -0.19
N ASN A 49 -10.37 3.61 0.20
CA ASN A 49 -11.46 3.38 -0.75
C ASN A 49 -11.68 4.59 -1.67
N GLU A 50 -11.73 5.79 -1.08
CA GLU A 50 -11.84 7.03 -1.84
C GLU A 50 -10.64 7.25 -2.76
N ALA A 51 -9.41 7.00 -2.27
CA ALA A 51 -8.21 7.12 -3.10
C ALA A 51 -8.21 6.12 -4.27
N LEU A 52 -8.69 4.89 -4.07
CA LEU A 52 -8.83 3.90 -5.14
C LEU A 52 -9.90 4.30 -6.17
N ASN A 53 -11.01 4.89 -5.73
CA ASN A 53 -12.08 5.36 -6.62
C ASN A 53 -11.63 6.51 -7.54
N ARG A 54 -10.66 7.32 -7.11
CA ARG A 54 -10.09 8.43 -7.89
C ARG A 54 -8.98 8.01 -8.86
N LEU A 55 -8.38 6.84 -8.65
CA LEU A 55 -7.29 6.37 -9.50
C LEU A 55 -7.79 5.92 -10.88
N PRO A 56 -6.95 6.00 -11.93
CA PRO A 56 -7.25 5.43 -13.24
C PRO A 56 -7.62 3.95 -13.15
N ARG A 57 -8.61 3.55 -13.93
CA ARG A 57 -9.16 2.19 -13.91
C ARG A 57 -8.10 1.13 -14.18
N GLU A 58 -7.16 1.41 -15.09
CA GLU A 58 -6.09 0.49 -15.46
C GLU A 58 -5.20 0.12 -14.26
N ILE A 59 -4.96 1.08 -13.35
CA ILE A 59 -4.16 0.87 -12.14
C ILE A 59 -4.92 -0.02 -11.15
N VAL A 60 -6.22 0.25 -10.98
CA VAL A 60 -7.10 -0.52 -10.09
C VAL A 60 -7.29 -1.94 -10.61
N ASP A 61 -7.49 -2.11 -11.92
CA ASP A 61 -7.60 -3.43 -12.54
C ASP A 61 -6.30 -4.22 -12.41
N ALA A 62 -5.14 -3.58 -12.61
CA ALA A 62 -3.84 -4.22 -12.39
C ALA A 62 -3.61 -4.61 -10.91
N ARG A 63 -4.09 -3.80 -9.95
CA ARG A 63 -4.10 -4.15 -8.52
C ARG A 63 -4.96 -5.39 -8.27
N ASN A 64 -6.18 -5.40 -8.79
CA ASN A 64 -7.11 -6.50 -8.62
C ASN A 64 -6.58 -7.81 -9.23
N GLN A 65 -5.90 -7.76 -10.37
CA GLN A 65 -5.22 -8.92 -10.96
C GLN A 65 -4.11 -9.46 -10.05
N ARG A 66 -3.28 -8.59 -9.44
CA ARG A 66 -2.24 -9.01 -8.50
C ARG A 66 -2.83 -9.68 -7.25
N LEU A 67 -3.89 -9.09 -6.69
CA LEU A 67 -4.58 -9.64 -5.52
C LEU A 67 -5.20 -11.01 -5.83
N LYS A 68 -5.92 -11.15 -6.96
CA LYS A 68 -6.48 -12.44 -7.41
C LYS A 68 -5.40 -13.51 -7.56
N ARG A 69 -4.28 -13.18 -8.21
CA ARG A 69 -3.15 -14.09 -8.36
C ARG A 69 -2.56 -14.49 -7.01
N ALA A 70 -2.37 -13.54 -6.10
CA ALA A 70 -1.82 -13.84 -4.78
C ALA A 70 -2.73 -14.74 -3.95
N MET A 71 -4.05 -14.52 -4.02
CA MET A 71 -5.04 -15.39 -3.38
C MET A 71 -5.02 -16.81 -3.96
N ASP A 72 -4.94 -16.95 -5.29
CA ASP A 72 -4.81 -18.25 -5.96
C ASP A 72 -3.53 -19.01 -5.55
N LEU A 73 -2.39 -18.33 -5.55
CA LEU A 73 -1.11 -18.89 -5.10
C LEU A 73 -1.17 -19.32 -3.62
N SER A 74 -1.76 -18.48 -2.76
CA SER A 74 -1.96 -18.77 -1.34
C SER A 74 -2.85 -20.00 -1.13
N LEU A 75 -3.96 -20.10 -1.86
CA LEU A 75 -4.87 -21.25 -1.80
C LEU A 75 -4.16 -22.55 -2.21
N LYS A 76 -3.32 -22.48 -3.25
CA LYS A 76 -2.56 -23.62 -3.75
C LYS A 76 -1.34 -23.97 -2.89
N HIS A 77 -1.01 -23.16 -1.87
CA HIS A 77 0.25 -23.25 -1.13
C HIS A 77 1.49 -23.28 -2.04
N THR A 78 1.45 -22.50 -3.12
CA THR A 78 2.56 -22.37 -4.09
C THR A 78 3.00 -20.91 -4.20
N TYR A 79 4.17 -20.69 -4.78
CA TYR A 79 4.73 -19.35 -5.00
C TYR A 79 4.86 -19.04 -6.48
N LEU A 80 5.01 -17.77 -6.79
CA LEU A 80 5.27 -17.30 -8.12
C LEU A 80 6.60 -17.89 -8.65
N PRO A 81 6.70 -18.31 -9.92
CA PRO A 81 7.96 -18.74 -10.52
C PRO A 81 9.09 -17.71 -10.38
N GLU A 82 10.34 -18.17 -10.24
CA GLU A 82 11.49 -17.31 -9.91
C GLU A 82 11.77 -16.23 -10.97
N ASP A 83 11.55 -16.54 -12.25
CA ASP A 83 11.68 -15.60 -13.38
C ASP A 83 10.67 -14.44 -13.27
N LEU A 84 9.46 -14.72 -12.82
CA LEU A 84 8.43 -13.72 -12.58
C LEU A 84 8.65 -12.97 -11.26
N GLN A 85 9.21 -13.62 -10.24
CA GLN A 85 9.61 -12.98 -8.98
C GLN A 85 10.71 -11.93 -9.20
N ALA A 86 11.68 -12.22 -10.06
CA ALA A 86 12.76 -11.29 -10.40
C ALA A 86 12.24 -9.97 -11.03
N LYS A 87 11.15 -10.05 -11.81
CA LYS A 87 10.50 -8.91 -12.47
C LYS A 87 9.61 -8.07 -11.53
N GLN A 88 9.34 -8.53 -10.30
CA GLN A 88 8.45 -7.83 -9.39
C GLN A 88 9.05 -6.55 -8.82
N THR A 89 8.19 -5.53 -8.70
CA THR A 89 8.54 -4.19 -8.19
C THR A 89 7.72 -3.85 -6.94
N PRO A 90 7.99 -4.50 -5.78
CA PRO A 90 7.10 -4.46 -4.62
C PRO A 90 6.92 -3.06 -4.01
N PHE A 91 7.93 -2.19 -4.08
CA PHE A 91 7.88 -0.83 -3.51
C PHE A 91 7.57 0.26 -4.54
N ARG A 92 7.10 -0.09 -5.75
CA ARG A 92 6.62 0.90 -6.72
C ARG A 92 5.21 1.36 -6.33
N SER A 93 5.16 2.47 -5.59
CA SER A 93 3.92 3.10 -5.12
C SER A 93 3.02 3.54 -6.28
N TYR A 94 1.72 3.42 -6.09
CA TYR A 94 0.67 3.99 -6.95
C TYR A 94 -0.45 4.64 -6.14
N LEU A 95 -0.56 4.38 -4.83
CA LEU A 95 -1.66 4.83 -3.98
C LEU A 95 -1.28 6.02 -3.09
N GLN A 96 -0.02 6.10 -2.65
CA GLN A 96 0.40 7.00 -1.56
C GLN A 96 0.13 8.48 -1.84
N GLU A 97 0.33 8.94 -3.08
CA GLU A 97 0.11 10.35 -3.46
C GLU A 97 -1.37 10.72 -3.41
N MET A 98 -2.22 9.87 -3.97
CA MET A 98 -3.68 10.06 -3.96
C MET A 98 -4.23 9.98 -2.53
N LEU A 99 -3.73 9.04 -1.72
CA LEU A 99 -4.13 8.91 -0.32
C LEU A 99 -3.73 10.14 0.50
N ALA A 100 -2.54 10.69 0.27
CA ALA A 100 -2.10 11.92 0.94
C ALA A 100 -2.97 13.12 0.56
N LEU A 101 -3.41 13.21 -0.71
CA LEU A 101 -4.34 14.22 -1.17
C LEU A 101 -5.70 14.11 -0.46
N VAL A 102 -6.31 12.92 -0.46
CA VAL A 102 -7.60 12.67 0.20
C VAL A 102 -7.54 13.01 1.68
N LYS A 103 -6.46 12.62 2.38
CA LYS A 103 -6.28 12.92 3.81
C LYS A 103 -6.14 14.43 4.07
N ARG A 104 -5.47 15.16 3.17
CA ARG A 104 -5.34 16.62 3.26
C ARG A 104 -6.67 17.32 3.06
N GLU A 105 -7.44 16.93 2.05
CA GLU A 105 -8.79 17.49 1.78
C GLU A 105 -9.73 17.23 2.96
N ARG A 106 -9.69 16.02 3.54
CA ARG A 106 -10.48 15.69 4.72
C ARG A 106 -10.11 16.57 5.92
N ALA A 107 -8.81 16.73 6.18
CA ALA A 107 -8.32 17.54 7.29
C ALA A 107 -8.66 19.04 7.13
N GLU A 108 -8.57 19.57 5.91
CA GLU A 108 -9.00 20.94 5.60
C GLU A 108 -10.50 21.11 5.86
N ARG A 109 -11.32 20.18 5.36
CA ARG A 109 -12.76 20.21 5.55
C ARG A 109 -13.17 20.14 7.02
N GLU A 110 -12.50 19.30 7.80
CA GLU A 110 -12.69 19.19 9.24
C GLU A 110 -12.30 20.49 9.96
N ALA A 111 -11.18 21.11 9.57
CA ALA A 111 -10.76 22.40 10.13
C ALA A 111 -11.75 23.54 9.82
N LEU A 112 -12.47 23.46 8.69
CA LEU A 112 -13.54 24.38 8.33
C LEU A 112 -14.89 24.06 9.02
N GLY A 113 -14.95 23.00 9.83
CA GLY A 113 -16.15 22.61 10.59
C GLY A 113 -17.25 21.94 9.75
N ALA A 114 -16.93 21.49 8.53
CA ALA A 114 -17.90 20.84 7.66
C ALA A 114 -18.06 19.34 7.99
N LEU A 115 -19.25 18.79 7.68
CA LEU A 115 -19.55 17.37 7.89
C LEU A 115 -18.68 16.46 7.01
N PRO A 116 -18.29 15.26 7.47
CA PRO A 116 -17.49 14.32 6.70
C PRO A 116 -18.23 13.81 5.45
N LEU A 117 -17.48 13.52 4.38
CA LEU A 117 -18.04 13.07 3.10
C LEU A 117 -18.50 11.61 3.13
N TYR A 118 -17.82 10.78 3.91
CA TYR A 118 -18.15 9.38 4.13
C TYR A 118 -17.89 9.03 5.59
N GLN A 119 -18.67 8.09 6.12
CA GLN A 119 -18.54 7.59 7.48
C GLN A 119 -18.63 6.07 7.47
N ARG A 120 -17.95 5.43 8.43
CA ARG A 120 -18.03 4.00 8.62
C ARG A 120 -19.39 3.66 9.24
N THR A 121 -20.07 2.65 8.70
CA THR A 121 -21.29 2.12 9.31
C THR A 121 -20.96 1.47 10.64
N ILE A 122 -21.80 1.71 11.66
CA ILE A 122 -21.70 1.04 12.96
C ILE A 122 -22.20 -0.41 12.75
N PRO A 123 -21.38 -1.43 13.07
CA PRO A 123 -21.80 -2.83 12.97
C PRO A 123 -22.89 -3.18 13.98
#